data_AF-A0A842VWX4-F1
#
_entry.id   AF-A0A842VWX4-F1
#
_cell.length_a   1.000
_cell.length_b   1.000
_cell.length_c   1.000
_cell.angle_alpha   90.00
_cell.angle_beta   90.00
_cell.angle_gamma   90.00
#
_symmetry.space_group_name_H-M   'P 1'
#
loop_
_entity.id
_entity.type
_entity.pdbx_description
1 polymer ?
#
loop_
_entity_poly.entity_id
_entity_poly.type
_entity_poly.pdbx_seq_one_letter_code
_entity_poly.pdbx_strand_id
1 'polypeptide(L)'
;MDKYLMRLLAFSDLGSANLDNLLEFVEELSKENPLDLILYAGDGTRNFNSLPISEYANHFKEYNFPEIAPIFVEYNAKIGNIESLILNRERILTADISNPTDEKQIYHPSFIFDGQSTLWQNLEDRIPFKDHLISQGYKVYEFDREKTKVFMAGREDSSQINYFEEFARFARHGLIAVLGNDCSPFEYKCIAGENVTYIGKDAFNLENYTIIGINGSELSEIRFDEKLIDENMEEVPKNMGYTFTESEEIKRKIKDADGSKNIIILSHTPPEGILDLSMHFGIGHIGSPTLTKSIKSDDRIKLVVCGHSHLCGGNHMTYKDCSVVNCASHDSRNAIAKIAMIDLDPDGVTAIKYFKIYTRINLTEKIFDNRSKTGMLLRKNYNSIENFVDANIEDLRVLSIRYNLNFAYFSEKMSKAHLLINKKLYQKTNTLPQFFYDGLFIDIETTSIVKTDPEYTNLNSLRIQCISCMDLKSKKIKQFSFIDKWDEKSILTDFCEYIAGGQWSALFCYNVAFDQNILLRRIESLNIESQLTIQKLKSMKDLYRTMKRGLI
;
A
#
# COMPACT_ATOMS: atom_id res chain seq x y z
N MET A 1 11.57 39.64 13.74
CA MET A 1 10.90 38.50 14.38
C MET A 1 11.27 37.30 13.55
N ASP A 2 11.85 36.27 14.16
CA ASP A 2 12.07 35.00 13.46
C ASP A 2 10.69 34.49 13.04
N LYS A 3 10.51 34.24 11.74
CA LYS A 3 9.25 33.68 11.25
C LYS A 3 9.06 32.33 11.94
N TYR A 4 7.91 32.14 12.59
CA TYR A 4 7.55 30.85 13.14
C TYR A 4 7.60 29.81 12.00
N LEU A 5 8.45 28.81 12.17
CA LEU A 5 8.61 27.71 11.23
C LEU A 5 8.02 26.47 11.87
N MET A 6 6.92 25.99 11.31
CA MET A 6 6.29 24.74 11.73
C MET A 6 6.87 23.57 10.93
N ARG A 7 7.34 22.55 11.62
CA ARG A 7 7.84 21.31 11.01
C ARG A 7 6.85 20.18 11.19
N LEU A 8 6.38 19.66 10.06
CA LEU A 8 5.42 18.57 9.98
C LEU A 8 6.12 17.30 9.48
N LEU A 9 5.70 16.15 9.98
CA LEU A 9 6.05 14.86 9.40
C LEU A 9 4.78 14.15 8.93
N ALA A 10 4.73 13.70 7.68
CA ALA A 10 3.54 13.13 7.07
C ALA A 10 3.81 11.78 6.42
N PHE A 11 2.89 10.84 6.59
CA PHE A 11 2.90 9.53 5.94
C PHE A 11 1.47 9.00 5.75
N SER A 12 1.27 8.13 4.77
CA SER A 12 -0.04 7.54 4.45
C SER A 12 0.10 6.12 3.89
N ASP A 13 -0.97 5.34 3.98
CA ASP A 13 -1.17 4.03 3.33
C ASP A 13 0.00 3.08 3.56
N LEU A 14 0.45 3.02 4.82
CA LEU A 14 1.62 2.25 5.20
C LEU A 14 1.39 0.74 5.08
N GLY A 15 0.14 0.29 4.89
CA GLY A 15 -0.21 -1.11 4.67
C GLY A 15 0.40 -1.98 5.76
N SER A 16 1.15 -3.01 5.34
CA SER A 16 1.92 -3.90 6.24
C SER A 16 3.39 -3.49 6.41
N ALA A 17 3.70 -2.20 6.28
CA ALA A 17 5.02 -1.69 6.60
C ALA A 17 5.38 -2.02 8.05
N ASN A 18 6.66 -2.28 8.30
CA ASN A 18 7.17 -2.56 9.63
C ASN A 18 7.13 -1.25 10.44
N LEU A 19 6.13 -1.11 11.32
CA LEU A 19 5.91 0.10 12.12
C LEU A 19 7.03 0.33 13.15
N ASP A 20 7.69 -0.73 13.66
CA ASP A 20 8.87 -0.57 14.54
C ASP A 20 10.00 0.18 13.85
N ASN A 21 10.30 -0.18 12.59
CA ASN A 21 11.33 0.50 11.80
C ASN A 21 10.96 1.96 11.51
N LEU A 22 9.67 2.23 11.31
CA LEU A 22 9.17 3.59 11.13
C LEU A 22 9.31 4.37 12.44
N LEU A 23 8.96 3.76 13.58
CA LEU A 23 9.05 4.37 14.90
C LEU A 23 10.49 4.74 15.25
N GLU A 24 11.43 3.82 15.06
CA GLU A 24 12.86 4.07 15.25
C GLU A 24 13.37 5.20 14.33
N PHE A 25 12.91 5.25 13.08
CA PHE A 25 13.25 6.37 12.19
C PHE A 25 12.72 7.70 12.71
N VAL A 26 11.45 7.76 13.13
CA VAL A 26 10.84 9.00 13.63
C VAL A 26 11.56 9.46 14.90
N GLU A 27 11.89 8.54 15.80
CA GLU A 27 12.69 8.83 16.99
C GLU A 27 14.02 9.50 16.60
N GLU A 28 14.83 8.85 15.76
CA GLU A 28 16.14 9.39 15.34
C GLU A 28 16.01 10.71 14.58
N LEU A 29 15.01 10.83 13.69
CA LEU A 29 14.76 12.05 12.94
C LEU A 29 14.42 13.22 13.89
N SER A 30 13.60 12.96 14.91
CA SER A 30 13.12 13.98 15.86
C SER A 30 14.23 14.54 16.76
N LYS A 31 15.28 13.76 17.04
CA LYS A 31 16.46 14.20 17.81
C LYS A 31 17.20 15.34 17.12
N GLU A 32 17.33 15.28 15.80
CA GLU A 32 18.01 16.30 15.00
C GLU A 32 17.05 17.35 14.42
N ASN A 33 15.77 17.00 14.28
CA ASN A 33 14.75 17.82 13.63
C ASN A 33 13.48 17.80 14.50
N PRO A 34 13.37 18.65 15.53
CA PRO A 34 12.19 18.72 16.37
C PRO A 34 10.92 18.89 15.52
N LEU A 35 9.92 18.04 15.78
CA LEU A 35 8.67 18.02 15.03
C LEU A 35 7.60 18.78 15.83
N ASP A 36 6.84 19.63 15.16
CA ASP A 36 5.68 20.27 15.78
C ASP A 36 4.47 19.34 15.73
N LEU A 37 4.27 18.64 14.62
CA LEU A 37 3.10 17.79 14.41
C LEU A 37 3.39 16.61 13.46
N ILE A 38 2.77 15.47 13.72
CA ILE A 38 2.75 14.32 12.81
C ILE A 38 1.37 14.18 12.18
N LEU A 39 1.33 13.89 10.87
CA LEU A 39 0.13 13.80 10.06
C LEU A 39 -0.04 12.40 9.46
N TYR A 40 -1.22 11.81 9.61
CA TYR A 40 -1.59 10.53 8.99
C TYR A 40 -2.88 10.62 8.19
N ALA A 41 -2.89 10.15 6.93
CA ALA A 41 -4.07 10.24 6.06
C ALA A 41 -4.33 8.96 5.25
N GLY A 42 -4.31 7.79 5.90
CA GLY A 42 -4.29 6.52 5.18
C GLY A 42 -5.16 5.40 5.73
N ASP A 43 -5.15 4.31 4.97
CA ASP A 43 -5.82 3.06 5.30
C ASP A 43 -5.13 2.27 6.42
N GLY A 44 -5.71 1.16 6.86
CA GLY A 44 -5.04 0.24 7.79
C GLY A 44 -4.78 0.80 9.18
N THR A 45 -5.65 1.68 9.69
CA THR A 45 -5.52 2.27 11.04
C THR A 45 -5.44 1.22 12.15
N ARG A 46 -6.03 0.04 11.94
CA ARG A 46 -5.94 -1.12 12.85
C ARG A 46 -4.51 -1.62 13.08
N ASN A 47 -3.60 -1.37 12.13
CA ASN A 47 -2.20 -1.78 12.24
C ASN A 47 -1.45 -0.93 13.28
N PHE A 48 -1.91 0.30 13.52
CA PHE A 48 -1.32 1.21 14.49
C PHE A 48 -1.88 0.98 15.90
N ASN A 49 -3.16 0.62 15.98
CA ASN A 49 -3.83 0.39 17.24
C ASN A 49 -5.00 -0.56 17.03
N SER A 50 -4.97 -1.70 17.71
CA SER A 50 -6.05 -2.69 17.66
C SER A 50 -7.07 -2.41 18.76
N LEU A 51 -8.35 -2.34 18.43
CA LEU A 51 -9.39 -2.29 19.45
C LEU A 51 -9.59 -3.68 20.10
N PRO A 52 -10.10 -3.75 21.33
CA PRO A 52 -10.60 -5.00 21.88
C PRO A 52 -11.66 -5.63 20.96
N ILE A 53 -11.67 -6.95 20.84
CA ILE A 53 -12.63 -7.63 19.96
C ILE A 53 -14.10 -7.34 20.34
N SER A 54 -14.38 -7.03 21.61
CA SER A 54 -15.70 -6.57 22.07
C SER A 54 -16.17 -5.30 21.39
N GLU A 55 -15.29 -4.34 21.09
CA GLU A 55 -15.65 -3.10 20.40
C GLU A 55 -16.11 -3.37 18.96
N TYR A 56 -15.38 -4.23 18.26
CA TYR A 56 -15.78 -4.70 16.92
C TYR A 56 -17.12 -5.45 16.96
N ALA A 57 -17.31 -6.31 17.96
CA ALA A 57 -18.52 -7.09 18.10
C ALA A 57 -19.74 -6.21 18.41
N ASN A 58 -19.59 -5.18 19.26
CA ASN A 58 -20.67 -4.24 19.56
C ASN A 58 -21.06 -3.44 18.32
N HIS A 59 -20.08 -2.93 17.57
CA HIS A 59 -20.36 -2.24 16.32
C HIS A 59 -21.08 -3.13 15.30
N PHE A 60 -20.68 -4.40 15.19
CA PHE A 60 -21.33 -5.35 14.30
C PHE A 60 -22.80 -5.65 14.68
N LYS A 61 -23.18 -5.49 15.96
CA LYS A 61 -24.59 -5.59 16.40
C LYS A 61 -25.41 -4.36 16.06
N GLU A 62 -24.83 -3.18 16.19
CA GLU A 62 -25.53 -1.90 15.98
C GLU A 62 -25.89 -1.68 14.51
N TYR A 63 -25.03 -2.11 13.60
CA TYR A 63 -25.28 -2.01 12.17
C TYR A 63 -25.94 -3.28 11.66
N ASN A 64 -27.27 -3.24 11.58
CA ASN A 64 -28.07 -4.25 10.91
C ASN A 64 -27.82 -4.15 9.39
N PHE A 65 -26.61 -4.50 8.91
CA PHE A 65 -26.23 -4.40 7.50
C PHE A 65 -27.12 -5.35 6.68
N PRO A 66 -28.14 -4.84 5.96
CA PRO A 66 -29.20 -5.70 5.43
C PRO A 66 -28.70 -6.57 4.27
N GLU A 67 -27.75 -6.09 3.45
CA GLU A 67 -27.46 -6.73 2.15
C GLU A 67 -26.01 -6.53 1.64
N ILE A 68 -25.02 -6.31 2.51
CA ILE A 68 -23.62 -6.26 2.03
C ILE A 68 -23.02 -7.66 2.05
N ALA A 69 -22.50 -8.08 0.89
CA ALA A 69 -21.61 -9.22 0.73
C ALA A 69 -20.56 -9.24 1.87
N PRO A 70 -20.09 -10.43 2.30
CA PRO A 70 -19.19 -10.54 3.45
C PRO A 70 -18.04 -9.55 3.29
N ILE A 71 -17.76 -8.80 4.36
CA ILE A 71 -16.61 -7.91 4.45
C ILE A 71 -15.36 -8.79 4.28
N PHE A 72 -14.87 -8.92 3.06
CA PHE A 72 -13.60 -9.54 2.73
C PHE A 72 -12.54 -8.43 2.76
N VAL A 73 -11.83 -8.33 3.87
CA VAL A 73 -10.50 -7.69 3.86
C VAL A 73 -9.52 -8.82 3.60
N GLU A 74 -9.01 -8.85 2.37
CA GLU A 74 -8.11 -9.87 1.85
C GLU A 74 -6.69 -9.60 2.34
N TYR A 75 -6.10 -10.52 3.12
CA TYR A 75 -4.63 -10.66 3.13
C TYR A 75 -4.20 -12.10 3.42
N ASN A 76 -3.28 -12.57 2.57
CA ASN A 76 -2.79 -13.92 2.45
C ASN A 76 -1.97 -14.38 3.67
N ALA A 77 -2.58 -15.18 4.55
CA ALA A 77 -1.86 -16.23 5.26
C ALA A 77 -2.01 -17.53 4.45
N LYS A 78 -0.89 -18.19 4.15
CA LYS A 78 -0.85 -19.50 3.51
C LYS A 78 -1.76 -20.48 4.26
N ILE A 79 -2.99 -20.67 3.80
CA ILE A 79 -3.79 -21.87 4.10
C ILE A 79 -3.32 -22.96 3.12
N GLY A 80 -2.00 -23.15 3.08
CA GLY A 80 -1.44 -24.42 2.71
C GLY A 80 -1.66 -25.31 3.92
N ASN A 81 -2.68 -26.15 3.82
CA ASN A 81 -2.71 -27.46 4.45
C ASN A 81 -3.32 -27.52 5.89
N ILE A 82 -4.64 -27.29 6.01
CA ILE A 82 -5.43 -27.75 7.18
C ILE A 82 -5.38 -29.29 7.29
N GLU A 83 -5.24 -30.01 6.17
CA GLU A 83 -4.94 -31.44 6.18
C GLU A 83 -3.59 -31.74 6.84
N SER A 84 -2.58 -30.85 6.76
CA SER A 84 -1.32 -31.02 7.52
C SER A 84 -1.45 -30.77 9.02
N LEU A 85 -2.39 -29.93 9.46
CA LEU A 85 -2.69 -29.72 10.88
C LEU A 85 -3.43 -30.94 11.46
N ILE A 86 -4.29 -31.57 10.67
CA ILE A 86 -4.97 -32.82 11.03
C ILE A 86 -3.98 -34.00 10.99
N LEU A 87 -3.12 -34.09 9.97
CA LEU A 87 -2.08 -35.14 9.87
C LEU A 87 -0.95 -34.98 10.91
N ASN A 88 -0.61 -33.75 11.34
CA ASN A 88 0.37 -33.54 12.40
C ASN A 88 -0.18 -33.84 13.80
N ARG A 89 -1.50 -33.81 14.00
CA ARG A 89 -2.11 -34.23 15.27
C ARG A 89 -1.89 -35.72 15.54
N GLU A 90 -1.90 -36.56 14.50
CA GLU A 90 -1.60 -38.00 14.65
C GLU A 90 -0.10 -38.28 14.86
N ARG A 91 0.79 -37.45 14.28
CA ARG A 91 2.24 -37.57 14.50
C ARG A 91 2.72 -37.07 15.86
N ILE A 92 2.08 -36.05 16.42
CA ILE A 92 2.44 -35.49 17.74
C ILE A 92 1.99 -36.43 18.87
N LEU A 93 0.94 -37.21 18.67
CA LEU A 93 0.44 -38.18 19.67
C LEU A 93 1.20 -39.52 19.66
N THR A 94 2.09 -39.76 18.69
CA THR A 94 2.82 -41.03 18.53
C THR A 94 4.35 -40.89 18.66
N ALA A 95 4.87 -39.70 18.91
CA ALA A 95 6.31 -39.48 19.07
C ALA A 95 6.78 -39.86 20.50
N ASP A 96 7.53 -40.96 20.58
CA ASP A 96 8.26 -41.42 21.77
C ASP A 96 9.27 -40.33 22.22
N ILE A 97 9.16 -39.90 23.48
CA ILE A 97 9.84 -38.72 24.05
C ILE A 97 11.27 -39.06 24.53
N SER A 98 11.79 -40.24 24.19
CA SER A 98 13.01 -40.77 24.82
C SER A 98 14.36 -40.41 24.16
N ASN A 99 14.41 -39.54 23.13
CA ASN A 99 15.67 -39.22 22.45
C ASN A 99 15.97 -37.70 22.37
N PRO A 100 16.98 -37.16 23.08
CA PRO A 100 17.18 -35.72 23.25
C PRO A 100 18.13 -35.06 22.22
N THR A 101 18.36 -35.63 21.04
CA THR A 101 19.36 -35.12 20.08
C THR A 101 18.84 -34.16 19.00
N ASP A 102 17.54 -33.84 18.99
CA ASP A 102 17.04 -32.76 18.16
C ASP A 102 16.86 -31.52 19.02
N GLU A 103 17.79 -30.55 18.87
CA GLU A 103 17.55 -29.16 19.24
C GLU A 103 16.32 -28.67 18.46
N LYS A 104 15.15 -28.93 19.03
CA LYS A 104 13.91 -28.26 18.67
C LYS A 104 14.16 -26.79 18.91
N GLN A 105 14.43 -26.06 17.84
CA GLN A 105 14.16 -24.63 17.80
C GLN A 105 12.73 -24.48 18.32
N ILE A 106 12.61 -23.96 19.54
CA ILE A 106 11.36 -23.48 20.09
C ILE A 106 11.03 -22.26 19.24
N TYR A 107 10.42 -22.51 18.08
CA TYR A 107 9.61 -21.51 17.42
C TYR A 107 8.49 -21.21 18.39
N HIS A 108 8.63 -20.12 19.15
CA HIS A 108 7.50 -19.48 19.79
C HIS A 108 6.46 -19.26 18.69
N PRO A 109 5.33 -19.99 18.69
CA PRO A 109 4.30 -19.75 17.72
C PRO A 109 3.49 -18.59 18.27
N SER A 110 4.05 -17.38 18.18
CA SER A 110 3.25 -16.17 18.19
C SER A 110 2.52 -16.17 16.84
N PHE A 111 1.45 -16.96 16.75
CA PHE A 111 0.48 -16.85 15.66
C PHE A 111 -0.22 -15.51 15.84
N ILE A 112 0.36 -14.47 15.26
CA ILE A 112 -0.37 -13.24 14.98
C ILE A 112 -1.24 -13.58 13.77
N PHE A 113 -2.49 -13.94 14.02
CA PHE A 113 -3.55 -13.73 13.02
C PHE A 113 -3.66 -12.21 12.85
N ASP A 114 -2.85 -11.64 11.95
CA ASP A 114 -3.09 -10.33 11.31
C ASP A 114 -3.73 -10.54 9.93
N GLY A 115 -4.59 -11.54 9.90
CA GLY A 115 -5.55 -11.80 8.85
C GLY A 115 -6.74 -12.43 9.56
N GLN A 116 -7.92 -12.29 8.99
CA GLN A 116 -9.15 -12.99 9.39
C GLN A 116 -10.02 -12.33 10.47
N SER A 117 -10.81 -11.34 10.04
CA SER A 117 -12.25 -11.42 10.26
C SER A 117 -12.90 -12.23 9.14
N THR A 118 -12.62 -13.53 9.06
CA THR A 118 -13.42 -14.42 8.20
C THR A 118 -14.80 -14.50 8.83
N LEU A 119 -15.79 -13.84 8.22
CA LEU A 119 -17.19 -14.15 8.49
C LEU A 119 -17.44 -15.59 8.02
N TRP A 120 -17.39 -16.53 8.96
CA TRP A 120 -17.62 -17.94 8.69
C TRP A 120 -19.11 -18.20 8.52
N GLN A 121 -19.59 -18.24 7.28
CA GLN A 121 -20.95 -18.68 6.98
C GLN A 121 -21.02 -20.22 7.08
N ASN A 122 -21.90 -20.70 7.96
CA ASN A 122 -22.25 -22.11 8.24
C ASN A 122 -21.18 -22.96 8.97
N LEU A 123 -21.27 -23.01 10.30
CA LEU A 123 -20.43 -23.82 11.21
C LEU A 123 -21.25 -24.82 12.07
N GLU A 124 -22.36 -25.36 11.59
CA GLU A 124 -23.07 -26.40 12.37
C GLU A 124 -22.20 -27.65 12.61
N ASP A 125 -21.22 -27.94 11.74
CA ASP A 125 -20.30 -29.09 11.86
C ASP A 125 -18.94 -28.78 12.54
N ARG A 126 -18.71 -27.56 13.06
CA ARG A 126 -17.36 -27.11 13.51
C ARG A 126 -17.26 -26.58 14.95
N ILE A 127 -18.16 -27.03 15.82
CA ILE A 127 -18.09 -26.83 17.28
C ILE A 127 -16.66 -27.04 17.85
N PRO A 128 -15.86 -28.04 17.41
CA PRO A 128 -14.50 -28.24 17.91
C PRO A 128 -13.54 -27.06 17.71
N PHE A 129 -13.77 -26.21 16.69
CA PHE A 129 -12.89 -25.07 16.40
C PHE A 129 -13.20 -23.85 17.26
N LYS A 130 -14.48 -23.59 17.56
CA LYS A 130 -14.89 -22.54 18.51
C LYS A 130 -14.31 -22.81 19.89
N ASP A 131 -14.46 -24.04 20.37
CA ASP A 131 -13.93 -24.47 21.66
C ASP A 131 -12.40 -24.40 21.66
N HIS A 132 -11.75 -24.73 20.54
CA HIS A 132 -10.31 -24.56 20.39
C HIS A 132 -9.89 -23.08 20.55
N LEU A 133 -10.52 -22.13 19.86
CA LEU A 133 -10.20 -20.71 19.99
C LEU A 133 -10.39 -20.19 21.41
N ILE A 134 -11.50 -20.57 22.06
CA ILE A 134 -11.77 -20.24 23.46
C ILE A 134 -10.68 -20.83 24.36
N SER A 135 -10.24 -22.07 24.11
CA SER A 135 -9.15 -22.71 24.86
C SER A 135 -7.80 -22.01 24.68
N GLN A 136 -7.60 -21.29 23.57
CA GLN A 136 -6.42 -20.45 23.30
C GLN A 136 -6.57 -19.01 23.85
N GLY A 137 -7.63 -18.73 24.61
CA GLY A 137 -7.87 -17.42 25.24
C GLY A 137 -8.57 -16.38 24.36
N TYR A 138 -9.08 -16.77 23.19
CA TYR A 138 -9.85 -15.86 22.33
C TYR A 138 -11.28 -15.72 22.86
N LYS A 139 -11.82 -14.50 22.82
CA LYS A 139 -13.27 -14.29 22.94
C LYS A 139 -13.93 -14.51 21.60
N VAL A 140 -15.04 -15.25 21.59
CA VAL A 140 -15.82 -15.54 20.40
C VAL A 140 -17.23 -14.97 20.57
N TYR A 141 -17.63 -14.12 19.63
CA TYR A 141 -18.98 -13.56 19.53
C TYR A 141 -19.73 -14.26 18.41
N GLU A 142 -20.99 -14.57 18.66
CA GLU A 142 -21.90 -15.24 17.74
C GLU A 142 -23.03 -14.26 17.38
N PHE A 143 -23.32 -14.14 16.09
CA PHE A 143 -24.37 -13.29 15.56
C PHE A 143 -25.30 -14.15 14.71
N ASP A 144 -26.59 -14.13 15.04
CA ASP A 144 -27.62 -14.73 14.21
C ASP A 144 -28.02 -13.74 13.12
N ARG A 145 -27.74 -14.07 11.85
CA ARG A 145 -28.35 -13.43 10.68
C ARG A 145 -29.38 -14.38 10.09
N GLU A 146 -30.39 -13.83 9.41
CA GLU A 146 -31.64 -14.50 9.01
C GLU A 146 -31.52 -15.96 8.52
N LYS A 147 -30.41 -16.34 7.88
CA LYS A 147 -30.14 -17.70 7.43
C LYS A 147 -28.73 -18.21 7.75
N THR A 148 -27.96 -17.51 8.58
CA THR A 148 -26.54 -17.83 8.81
C THR A 148 -26.06 -17.34 10.16
N LYS A 149 -25.35 -18.22 10.87
CA LYS A 149 -24.57 -17.83 12.06
C LYS A 149 -23.22 -17.29 11.62
N VAL A 150 -22.87 -16.13 12.14
CA VAL A 150 -21.55 -15.50 11.94
C VAL A 150 -20.80 -15.53 13.27
N PHE A 151 -19.53 -15.92 13.22
CA PHE A 151 -18.66 -15.91 14.39
C PHE A 151 -17.53 -14.90 14.21
N MET A 152 -17.27 -14.11 15.24
CA MET A 152 -16.12 -13.22 15.32
C MET A 152 -15.26 -13.63 16.50
N ALA A 153 -13.99 -13.91 16.27
CA ALA A 153 -13.06 -14.32 17.32
C ALA A 153 -11.87 -13.37 17.36
N GLY A 154 -11.44 -13.01 18.57
CA GLY A 154 -10.31 -12.11 18.77
C GLY A 154 -9.85 -12.09 20.22
N ARG A 155 -8.72 -11.47 20.46
CA ARG A 155 -8.20 -11.25 21.81
C ARG A 155 -8.84 -10.01 22.43
N GLU A 156 -9.10 -10.07 23.73
CA GLU A 156 -9.64 -8.93 24.47
C GLU A 156 -8.53 -8.02 25.01
N ASP A 157 -7.38 -8.63 25.30
CA ASP A 157 -6.14 -7.92 25.54
C ASP A 157 -5.63 -7.36 24.22
N SER A 158 -5.90 -6.07 23.99
CA SER A 158 -5.22 -5.28 22.96
C SER A 158 -3.77 -4.99 23.38
N SER A 159 -3.04 -5.98 23.89
CA SER A 159 -1.65 -5.83 24.39
C SER A 159 -0.64 -5.45 23.32
N GLN A 160 -1.12 -4.99 22.16
CA GLN A 160 -0.34 -4.41 21.10
C GLN A 160 0.03 -2.98 21.47
N ILE A 161 1.21 -2.60 21.03
CA ILE A 161 1.71 -1.23 21.11
C ILE A 161 0.73 -0.34 20.34
N ASN A 162 0.29 0.76 20.97
CA ASN A 162 -0.44 1.81 20.27
C ASN A 162 0.57 2.70 19.54
N TYR A 163 0.89 2.36 18.30
CA TYR A 163 1.87 3.09 17.50
C TYR A 163 1.46 4.54 17.25
N PHE A 164 0.17 4.88 17.19
CA PHE A 164 -0.23 6.29 17.08
C PHE A 164 0.26 7.10 18.28
N GLU A 165 0.10 6.56 19.49
CA GLU A 165 0.59 7.19 20.71
C GLU A 165 2.13 7.25 20.74
N GLU A 166 2.81 6.17 20.36
CA GLU A 166 4.27 6.16 20.28
C GLU A 166 4.81 7.19 19.28
N PHE A 167 4.18 7.34 18.11
CA PHE A 167 4.52 8.41 17.16
C PHE A 167 4.25 9.80 17.74
N ALA A 168 3.08 10.00 18.36
CA ALA A 168 2.67 11.29 18.88
C ALA A 168 3.67 11.87 19.90
N ARG A 169 4.35 11.02 20.67
CA ARG A 169 5.38 11.44 21.65
C ARG A 169 6.59 12.14 21.03
N PHE A 170 6.85 11.96 19.74
CA PHE A 170 7.97 12.61 19.04
C PHE A 170 7.62 13.98 18.46
N ALA A 171 6.38 14.44 18.61
CA ALA A 171 5.93 15.74 18.12
C ALA A 171 5.36 16.60 19.25
N ARG A 172 5.67 17.90 19.23
CA ARG A 172 5.27 18.86 20.27
C ARG A 172 3.75 18.91 20.49
N HIS A 173 2.98 18.82 19.41
CA HIS A 173 1.51 18.87 19.42
C HIS A 173 0.89 17.51 19.09
N GLY A 174 1.69 16.45 19.09
CA GLY A 174 1.23 15.08 18.89
C GLY A 174 1.00 14.69 17.43
N LEU A 175 0.06 13.76 17.25
CA LEU A 175 -0.30 13.20 15.95
C LEU A 175 -1.75 13.52 15.64
N ILE A 176 -2.01 13.96 14.41
CA ILE A 176 -3.36 14.09 13.87
C ILE A 176 -3.58 13.14 12.70
N ALA A 177 -4.80 12.61 12.60
CA ALA A 177 -5.12 11.64 11.58
C ALA A 177 -6.55 11.72 11.05
N VAL A 178 -6.73 11.21 9.82
CA VAL A 178 -8.01 10.93 9.16
C VAL A 178 -8.05 9.49 8.69
N LEU A 179 -9.26 8.96 8.46
CA LEU A 179 -9.45 7.62 7.94
C LEU A 179 -9.19 7.56 6.44
N GLY A 180 -8.60 6.47 5.96
CA GLY A 180 -8.61 6.09 4.55
C GLY A 180 -9.95 5.52 4.07
N ASN A 181 -10.09 5.30 2.76
CA ASN A 181 -11.34 4.84 2.17
C ASN A 181 -11.61 3.35 2.47
N ASP A 182 -10.58 2.54 2.68
CA ASP A 182 -10.68 1.12 3.01
C ASP A 182 -10.81 0.87 4.52
N CYS A 183 -10.66 1.91 5.34
CA CYS A 183 -11.04 1.87 6.74
C CYS A 183 -12.56 1.86 6.89
N SER A 184 -13.10 1.01 7.76
CA SER A 184 -14.50 1.11 8.16
C SER A 184 -14.74 2.40 8.98
N PRO A 185 -15.91 3.06 8.87
CA PRO A 185 -16.19 4.30 9.60
C PRO A 185 -16.03 4.21 11.12
N PHE A 186 -16.07 3.02 11.72
CA PHE A 186 -15.84 2.84 13.17
C PHE A 186 -14.36 2.83 13.57
N GLU A 187 -13.45 2.62 12.61
CA GLU A 187 -12.02 2.52 12.87
C GLU A 187 -11.40 3.85 13.29
N TYR A 188 -12.16 4.96 13.27
CA TYR A 188 -11.71 6.20 13.91
C TYR A 188 -11.38 5.98 15.38
N LYS A 189 -11.98 4.99 16.04
CA LYS A 189 -11.65 4.60 17.41
C LYS A 189 -10.21 4.06 17.55
N CYS A 190 -9.63 3.51 16.48
CA CYS A 190 -8.21 3.11 16.45
C CYS A 190 -7.29 4.34 16.51
N ILE A 191 -7.75 5.49 16.00
CA ILE A 191 -7.05 6.78 16.08
C ILE A 191 -7.32 7.38 17.47
N ALA A 192 -6.68 6.81 18.49
CA ALA A 192 -6.81 7.21 19.88
C ALA A 192 -5.48 6.99 20.61
N GLY A 193 -5.30 7.64 21.76
CA GLY A 193 -4.08 7.59 22.56
C GLY A 193 -3.72 8.95 23.12
N GLU A 194 -2.68 9.00 23.95
CA GLU A 194 -2.15 10.27 24.45
C GLU A 194 -1.62 11.13 23.30
N ASN A 195 -2.07 12.39 23.20
CA ASN A 195 -1.72 13.33 22.13
C ASN A 195 -2.01 12.85 20.71
N VAL A 196 -3.00 11.96 20.54
CA VAL A 196 -3.50 11.52 19.23
C VAL A 196 -4.87 12.15 18.99
N THR A 197 -5.04 12.87 17.88
CA THR A 197 -6.31 13.51 17.52
C THR A 197 -6.84 13.03 16.18
N TYR A 198 -8.02 12.42 16.19
CA TYR A 198 -8.79 12.18 14.98
C TYR A 198 -9.52 13.48 14.55
N ILE A 199 -9.20 13.99 13.36
CA ILE A 199 -9.74 15.28 12.86
C ILE A 199 -10.75 15.10 11.72
N GLY A 200 -11.23 13.88 11.52
CA GLY A 200 -12.26 13.60 10.52
C GLY A 200 -13.63 14.21 10.86
N LYS A 201 -13.85 14.70 12.09
CA LYS A 201 -15.10 15.37 12.52
C LYS A 201 -14.89 16.87 12.70
N ASP A 202 -13.92 17.23 13.52
CA ASP A 202 -13.67 18.59 13.97
C ASP A 202 -12.30 19.09 13.50
N ALA A 203 -12.19 20.40 13.25
CA ALA A 203 -10.94 21.03 12.88
C ALA A 203 -9.99 21.13 14.09
N PHE A 204 -8.68 21.07 13.82
CA PHE A 204 -7.64 21.27 14.82
C PHE A 204 -6.98 22.63 14.65
N ASN A 205 -7.04 23.46 15.68
CA ASN A 205 -6.47 24.81 15.64
C ASN A 205 -5.07 24.82 16.23
N LEU A 206 -4.09 25.28 15.46
CA LEU A 206 -2.70 25.39 15.90
C LEU A 206 -2.13 26.73 15.45
N GLU A 207 -1.91 27.63 16.40
CA GLU A 207 -1.36 28.96 16.15
C GLU A 207 -2.07 29.67 14.98
N ASN A 208 -1.34 29.95 13.89
CA ASN A 208 -1.82 30.63 12.68
C ASN A 208 -2.52 29.70 11.68
N TYR A 209 -2.76 28.44 12.04
CA TYR A 209 -3.34 27.43 11.17
C TYR A 209 -4.62 26.83 11.73
N THR A 210 -5.57 26.57 10.84
CA THR A 210 -6.68 25.64 11.05
C THR A 210 -6.42 24.40 10.20
N ILE A 211 -6.40 23.23 10.83
CA ILE A 211 -6.20 21.95 10.14
C ILE A 211 -7.54 21.23 10.02
N ILE A 212 -7.90 20.85 8.80
CA ILE A 212 -9.18 20.21 8.48
C ILE A 212 -8.94 18.79 8.00
N GLY A 213 -9.70 17.84 8.55
CA GLY A 213 -9.66 16.44 8.13
C GLY A 213 -10.75 16.07 7.12
N ILE A 214 -10.37 15.32 6.08
CA ILE A 214 -11.27 14.71 5.10
C ILE A 214 -11.00 13.20 5.08
N ASN A 215 -12.02 12.42 5.42
CA ASN A 215 -11.93 10.98 5.48
C ASN A 215 -12.22 10.33 4.14
N GLY A 216 -11.54 9.22 3.86
CA GLY A 216 -11.79 8.37 2.72
C GLY A 216 -11.89 9.13 1.40
N SER A 217 -12.78 8.65 0.53
CA SER A 217 -13.01 9.25 -0.78
C SER A 217 -14.13 10.27 -0.79
N GLU A 218 -14.05 11.26 -1.67
CA GLU A 218 -15.16 12.20 -1.85
C GLU A 218 -16.35 11.45 -2.47
N LEU A 219 -17.52 11.53 -1.80
CA LEU A 219 -18.79 11.17 -2.43
C LEU A 219 -19.21 12.36 -3.30
N SER A 220 -18.90 12.30 -4.59
CA SER A 220 -19.40 13.30 -5.54
C SER A 220 -20.69 12.80 -6.19
N GLU A 221 -21.68 13.69 -6.33
CA GLU A 221 -22.94 13.43 -7.04
C GLU A 221 -22.73 12.99 -8.51
N ILE A 222 -21.53 13.16 -9.08
CA ILE A 222 -21.27 13.18 -10.53
C ILE A 222 -20.55 11.91 -11.06
N ARG A 223 -20.42 10.82 -10.30
CA ARG A 223 -19.95 9.53 -10.85
C ARG A 223 -21.06 8.58 -11.30
N PHE A 224 -22.30 9.03 -11.26
CA PHE A 224 -23.43 8.37 -11.92
C PHE A 224 -23.68 9.07 -13.24
N ASP A 225 -22.95 8.72 -14.29
CA ASP A 225 -23.37 9.12 -15.63
C ASP A 225 -24.60 8.27 -15.99
N GLU A 226 -25.79 8.83 -15.76
CA GLU A 226 -27.07 8.17 -16.08
C GLU A 226 -27.16 7.73 -17.55
N LYS A 227 -26.32 8.27 -18.44
CA LYS A 227 -26.26 7.87 -19.85
C LYS A 227 -25.44 6.60 -20.13
N LEU A 228 -24.70 6.11 -19.14
CA LEU A 228 -24.02 4.80 -19.20
C LEU A 228 -24.83 3.68 -18.51
N ILE A 229 -26.00 4.02 -17.96
CA ILE A 229 -26.97 3.05 -17.49
C ILE A 229 -27.72 2.52 -18.72
N ASP A 230 -27.12 1.54 -19.40
CA ASP A 230 -27.91 0.60 -20.20
C ASP A 230 -28.94 -0.02 -19.26
N GLU A 231 -30.19 -0.13 -19.69
CA GLU A 231 -31.30 -0.69 -18.89
C GLU A 231 -31.05 -2.16 -18.47
N ASN A 232 -29.96 -2.77 -18.96
CA ASN A 232 -29.46 -4.09 -18.58
C ASN A 232 -28.21 -4.10 -17.66
N MET A 233 -27.69 -2.94 -17.25
CA MET A 233 -26.58 -2.82 -16.30
C MET A 233 -27.12 -2.80 -14.86
N GLU A 234 -27.18 -3.96 -14.20
CA GLU A 234 -27.57 -4.08 -12.79
C GLU A 234 -26.55 -3.48 -11.80
N GLU A 235 -25.37 -2.99 -12.23
CA GLU A 235 -24.35 -2.50 -11.31
C GLU A 235 -23.74 -1.15 -11.73
N VAL A 236 -24.18 -0.11 -11.02
CA VAL A 236 -23.50 1.19 -10.89
C VAL A 236 -22.02 0.99 -10.49
N PRO A 237 -21.05 1.77 -11.00
CA PRO A 237 -19.72 1.84 -10.42
C PRO A 237 -19.81 2.46 -9.02
N LYS A 238 -20.01 1.61 -8.01
CA LYS A 238 -19.97 1.98 -6.60
C LYS A 238 -18.63 2.62 -6.32
N ASN A 239 -18.63 3.81 -5.70
CA ASN A 239 -17.40 4.36 -5.12
C ASN A 239 -16.77 3.26 -4.24
N MET A 240 -15.51 2.92 -4.50
CA MET A 240 -14.82 1.84 -3.80
C MET A 240 -14.34 2.34 -2.43
N GLY A 241 -14.60 1.54 -1.39
CA GLY A 241 -14.29 1.85 -0.01
C GLY A 241 -15.52 1.79 0.90
N TYR A 242 -15.28 1.96 2.20
CA TYR A 242 -16.26 1.98 3.27
C TYR A 242 -16.48 3.37 3.87
N THR A 243 -15.49 4.25 3.74
CA THR A 243 -15.53 5.60 4.29
C THR A 243 -15.51 6.64 3.16
N PHE A 244 -16.46 7.56 3.24
CA PHE A 244 -16.59 8.67 2.29
C PHE A 244 -16.84 9.98 3.03
N THR A 245 -16.45 11.09 2.40
CA THR A 245 -16.84 12.43 2.85
C THR A 245 -17.67 13.11 1.77
N GLU A 246 -18.83 13.64 2.15
CA GLU A 246 -19.70 14.38 1.24
C GLU A 246 -19.07 15.70 0.75
N SER A 247 -19.28 16.07 -0.51
CA SER A 247 -18.79 17.34 -1.07
C SER A 247 -19.20 18.56 -0.23
N GLU A 248 -20.44 18.58 0.28
CA GLU A 248 -20.94 19.67 1.13
C GLU A 248 -20.27 19.71 2.50
N GLU A 249 -19.87 18.56 3.04
CA GLU A 249 -19.11 18.52 4.29
C GLU A 249 -17.72 19.14 4.10
N ILE A 250 -17.03 18.82 2.99
CA ILE A 250 -15.72 19.42 2.67
C ILE A 250 -15.84 20.94 2.57
N LYS A 251 -16.84 21.44 1.82
CA LYS A 251 -17.10 22.88 1.67
C LYS A 251 -17.40 23.54 3.00
N ARG A 252 -18.26 22.91 3.82
CA ARG A 252 -18.64 23.42 5.14
C ARG A 252 -17.43 23.52 6.06
N LYS A 253 -16.59 22.48 6.15
CA LYS A 253 -15.39 22.51 7.00
C LYS A 253 -14.43 23.62 6.62
N ILE A 254 -14.22 23.87 5.31
CA ILE A 254 -13.34 24.96 4.82
C ILE A 254 -13.94 26.33 5.14
N LYS A 255 -15.27 26.48 5.00
CA LYS A 255 -15.99 27.71 5.33
C LYS A 255 -15.95 28.00 6.83
N ASP A 256 -16.12 26.98 7.66
CA ASP A 256 -16.15 27.09 9.14
C ASP A 256 -14.75 27.26 9.75
N ALA A 257 -13.69 27.10 8.97
CA ALA A 257 -12.32 27.36 9.40
C ALA A 257 -12.10 28.83 9.75
N ASP A 258 -11.30 29.09 10.77
CA ASP A 258 -11.03 30.44 11.28
C ASP A 258 -10.56 31.36 10.13
N GLY A 259 -11.35 32.40 9.87
CA GLY A 259 -11.11 33.39 8.81
C GLY A 259 -9.77 34.11 8.91
N SER A 260 -9.16 34.15 10.10
CA SER A 260 -7.88 34.80 10.36
C SER A 260 -6.66 33.89 10.14
N LYS A 261 -6.89 32.59 9.89
CA LYS A 261 -5.84 31.58 9.83
C LYS A 261 -5.66 31.01 8.44
N ASN A 262 -4.44 30.56 8.17
CA ASN A 262 -4.16 29.70 7.03
C ASN A 262 -4.80 28.31 7.25
N ILE A 263 -5.07 27.60 6.17
CA ILE A 263 -5.70 26.27 6.20
C ILE A 263 -4.67 25.22 5.75
N ILE A 264 -4.58 24.16 6.54
CA ILE A 264 -3.94 22.90 6.15
C ILE A 264 -5.04 21.85 6.01
N ILE A 265 -5.07 21.17 4.88
CA ILE A 265 -6.01 20.08 4.64
C ILE A 265 -5.26 18.76 4.80
N LEU A 266 -5.71 17.92 5.72
CA LEU A 266 -5.31 16.52 5.82
C LEU A 266 -6.43 15.67 5.22
N SER A 267 -6.20 15.12 4.04
CA SER A 267 -7.22 14.39 3.29
C SER A 267 -6.69 13.05 2.88
N HIS A 268 -7.45 11.97 3.05
CA HIS A 268 -7.02 10.71 2.45
C HIS A 268 -6.93 10.83 0.92
N THR A 269 -7.99 11.31 0.28
CA THR A 269 -8.01 11.47 -1.18
C THR A 269 -7.28 12.75 -1.64
N PRO A 270 -6.44 12.66 -2.69
CA PRO A 270 -5.80 13.83 -3.30
C PRO A 270 -6.81 14.72 -4.04
N PRO A 271 -6.48 15.98 -4.35
CA PRO A 271 -7.32 16.81 -5.23
C PRO A 271 -7.37 16.27 -6.66
N GLU A 272 -8.53 16.33 -7.31
CA GLU A 272 -8.70 15.89 -8.70
C GLU A 272 -7.75 16.63 -9.65
N GLY A 273 -7.01 15.88 -10.48
CA GLY A 273 -6.02 16.41 -11.42
C GLY A 273 -4.67 16.75 -10.78
N ILE A 274 -4.49 16.55 -9.47
CA ILE A 274 -3.26 16.88 -8.74
C ILE A 274 -2.82 15.68 -7.89
N LEU A 275 -1.82 14.94 -8.37
CA LEU A 275 -1.26 13.76 -7.68
C LEU A 275 -2.30 12.69 -7.35
N ASP A 276 -3.24 12.48 -8.26
CA ASP A 276 -4.42 11.64 -8.08
C ASP A 276 -4.61 10.61 -9.21
N LEU A 277 -3.55 10.32 -9.96
CA LEU A 277 -3.61 9.34 -11.02
C LEU A 277 -3.62 7.93 -10.41
N SER A 278 -4.61 7.12 -10.75
CA SER A 278 -4.62 5.68 -10.44
C SER A 278 -4.57 4.87 -11.74
N MET A 279 -4.19 3.60 -11.62
CA MET A 279 -4.24 2.63 -12.72
C MET A 279 -4.99 1.35 -12.35
N HIS A 280 -5.19 1.09 -11.04
CA HIS A 280 -5.68 -0.19 -10.50
C HIS A 280 -7.08 -0.56 -11.00
N PHE A 281 -7.88 0.43 -11.40
CA PHE A 281 -9.25 0.24 -11.91
C PHE A 281 -9.43 0.92 -13.27
N GLY A 282 -8.34 0.99 -14.04
CA GLY A 282 -8.21 1.84 -15.22
C GLY A 282 -7.47 3.13 -14.91
N ILE A 283 -6.94 3.76 -15.97
CA ILE A 283 -6.22 5.01 -15.78
C ILE A 283 -7.20 6.16 -15.66
N GLY A 284 -7.28 6.73 -14.45
CA GLY A 284 -8.19 7.83 -14.18
C GLY A 284 -7.75 8.66 -13.00
N HIS A 285 -8.39 9.82 -12.91
CA HIS A 285 -8.30 10.71 -11.76
C HIS A 285 -9.21 10.18 -10.66
N ILE A 286 -8.62 9.78 -9.54
CA ILE A 286 -9.33 9.30 -8.34
C ILE A 286 -9.45 10.38 -7.27
N GLY A 287 -9.01 11.60 -7.59
CA GLY A 287 -9.02 12.71 -6.66
C GLY A 287 -10.40 13.35 -6.46
N SER A 288 -10.44 14.25 -5.49
CA SER A 288 -11.61 15.03 -5.08
C SER A 288 -11.78 16.29 -5.94
N PRO A 289 -12.84 16.40 -6.77
CA PRO A 289 -13.14 17.61 -7.52
C PRO A 289 -13.42 18.81 -6.61
N THR A 290 -14.05 18.58 -5.46
CA THR A 290 -14.35 19.65 -4.50
C THR A 290 -13.07 20.22 -3.89
N LEU A 291 -12.08 19.39 -3.56
CA LEU A 291 -10.79 19.88 -3.10
C LEU A 291 -10.09 20.75 -4.14
N THR A 292 -10.04 20.34 -5.40
CA THR A 292 -9.43 21.14 -6.46
C THR A 292 -10.14 22.48 -6.63
N LYS A 293 -11.48 22.49 -6.58
CA LYS A 293 -12.27 23.74 -6.61
C LYS A 293 -11.98 24.63 -5.40
N SER A 294 -11.91 24.07 -4.19
CA SER A 294 -11.63 24.82 -2.98
C SER A 294 -10.22 25.42 -2.97
N ILE A 295 -9.20 24.66 -3.36
CA ILE A 295 -7.82 25.17 -3.52
C ILE A 295 -7.80 26.32 -4.55
N LYS A 296 -8.62 26.23 -5.59
CA LYS A 296 -8.72 27.29 -6.60
C LYS A 296 -9.43 28.54 -6.07
N SER A 297 -10.35 28.43 -5.12
CA SER A 297 -11.19 29.55 -4.67
C SER A 297 -10.79 30.19 -3.34
N ASP A 298 -9.99 29.49 -2.51
CA ASP A 298 -9.63 29.95 -1.17
C ASP A 298 -8.11 29.97 -0.98
N ASP A 299 -7.52 31.17 -1.08
CA ASP A 299 -6.07 31.39 -0.97
C ASP A 299 -5.53 31.16 0.45
N ARG A 300 -6.40 30.95 1.45
CA ARG A 300 -5.99 30.55 2.80
C ARG A 300 -5.44 29.12 2.82
N ILE A 301 -5.81 28.27 1.86
CA ILE A 301 -5.34 26.89 1.78
C ILE A 301 -3.87 26.88 1.32
N LYS A 302 -2.94 26.62 2.24
CA LYS A 302 -1.49 26.65 1.97
C LYS A 302 -0.90 25.27 1.72
N LEU A 303 -1.51 24.23 2.29
CA LEU A 303 -1.00 22.87 2.24
C LEU A 303 -2.15 21.86 2.20
N VAL A 304 -2.05 20.89 1.30
CA VAL A 304 -2.84 19.66 1.32
C VAL A 304 -1.88 18.48 1.46
N VAL A 305 -2.05 17.69 2.52
CA VAL A 305 -1.34 16.42 2.72
C VAL A 305 -2.32 15.29 2.46
N CYS A 306 -1.95 14.37 1.56
CA CYS A 306 -2.83 13.31 1.12
C CYS A 306 -2.22 11.93 0.91
N GLY A 307 -3.10 10.94 0.68
CA GLY A 307 -2.80 9.52 0.44
C GLY A 307 -3.44 8.99 -0.85
N HIS A 308 -3.94 7.75 -0.79
CA HIS A 308 -4.82 7.05 -1.75
C HIS A 308 -4.20 6.74 -3.13
N SER A 309 -3.63 7.72 -3.84
CA SER A 309 -2.93 7.49 -5.11
C SER A 309 -1.50 6.97 -4.86
N HIS A 310 -1.36 5.65 -4.77
CA HIS A 310 -0.08 4.98 -4.51
C HIS A 310 0.97 5.24 -5.59
N LEU A 311 0.51 5.44 -6.82
CA LEU A 311 1.30 5.84 -7.99
C LEU A 311 1.96 7.22 -7.78
N CYS A 312 1.20 8.17 -7.23
CA CYS A 312 1.67 9.53 -7.00
C CYS A 312 2.32 9.73 -5.62
N GLY A 313 2.21 8.76 -4.71
CA GLY A 313 2.79 8.89 -3.37
C GLY A 313 4.31 9.06 -3.37
N GLY A 314 4.81 9.85 -2.41
CA GLY A 314 6.19 10.31 -2.33
C GLY A 314 6.52 11.47 -3.28
N ASN A 315 5.50 12.17 -3.80
CA ASN A 315 5.65 13.32 -4.67
C ASN A 315 4.84 14.51 -4.15
N HIS A 316 5.26 15.71 -4.56
CA HIS A 316 4.53 16.95 -4.29
C HIS A 316 4.38 17.78 -5.57
N MET A 317 3.40 18.66 -5.57
CA MET A 317 3.16 19.65 -6.62
C MET A 317 2.62 20.92 -5.98
N THR A 318 3.06 22.08 -6.47
CA THR A 318 2.45 23.35 -6.12
C THR A 318 1.39 23.70 -7.17
N TYR A 319 0.17 23.97 -6.72
CA TYR A 319 -0.94 24.43 -7.55
C TYR A 319 -1.44 25.76 -6.99
N LYS A 320 -1.21 26.85 -7.75
CA LYS A 320 -1.28 28.22 -7.25
C LYS A 320 -0.34 28.42 -6.05
N ASP A 321 -0.85 28.88 -4.92
CA ASP A 321 -0.10 29.12 -3.69
C ASP A 321 -0.27 27.97 -2.67
N CYS A 322 -0.89 26.85 -3.09
CA CYS A 322 -1.07 25.67 -2.26
C CYS A 322 -0.09 24.57 -2.69
N SER A 323 0.64 24.00 -1.73
CA SER A 323 1.42 22.79 -1.96
C SER A 323 0.59 21.54 -1.67
N VAL A 324 0.57 20.60 -2.60
CA VAL A 324 -0.07 19.29 -2.44
C VAL A 324 1.02 18.24 -2.28
N VAL A 325 0.98 17.47 -1.20
CA VAL A 325 1.99 16.48 -0.82
C VAL A 325 1.31 15.13 -0.66
N ASN A 326 1.51 14.24 -1.64
CA ASN A 326 1.00 12.88 -1.57
C ASN A 326 2.01 11.98 -0.86
N CYS A 327 1.66 11.46 0.30
CA CYS A 327 2.48 10.62 1.16
C CYS A 327 2.08 9.13 1.10
N ALA A 328 1.26 8.74 0.14
CA ALA A 328 0.80 7.36 0.03
C ALA A 328 1.97 6.40 -0.18
N SER A 329 2.04 5.37 0.67
CA SER A 329 2.89 4.22 0.43
C SER A 329 2.17 3.26 -0.52
N HIS A 330 2.39 1.97 -0.43
CA HIS A 330 1.70 1.00 -1.28
C HIS A 330 1.20 -0.10 -0.36
N ASP A 331 0.03 -0.68 -0.61
CA ASP A 331 -0.52 -1.72 0.28
C ASP A 331 0.22 -3.04 0.20
N SER A 332 1.16 -3.17 -0.74
CA SER A 332 1.88 -4.41 -0.95
C SER A 332 2.70 -4.77 0.28
N ARG A 333 2.73 -6.07 0.58
CA ARG A 333 3.59 -6.59 1.64
C ARG A 333 5.01 -6.11 1.42
N ASN A 334 5.57 -5.50 2.45
CA ASN A 334 6.91 -4.92 2.45
C ASN A 334 7.07 -3.62 1.66
N ALA A 335 6.01 -2.93 1.23
CA ALA A 335 6.13 -1.67 0.52
C ALA A 335 7.11 -0.68 1.18
N ILE A 336 7.73 0.13 0.33
CA ILE A 336 8.61 1.20 0.82
C ILE A 336 7.71 2.26 1.45
N ALA A 337 7.88 2.51 2.74
CA ALA A 337 7.20 3.61 3.40
C ALA A 337 7.75 4.93 2.86
N LYS A 338 6.86 5.80 2.39
CA LYS A 338 7.19 7.12 1.86
C LYS A 338 6.75 8.17 2.87
N ILE A 339 7.70 9.00 3.30
CA ILE A 339 7.48 9.96 4.39
C ILE A 339 7.93 11.32 3.91
N ALA A 340 7.13 12.35 4.15
CA ALA A 340 7.47 13.73 3.87
C ALA A 340 7.72 14.49 5.18
N MET A 341 8.83 15.20 5.27
CA MET A 341 9.03 16.25 6.27
C MET A 341 8.82 17.59 5.58
N ILE A 342 7.92 18.41 6.13
CA ILE A 342 7.42 19.62 5.50
C ILE A 342 7.66 20.78 6.47
N ASP A 343 8.41 21.77 6.01
CA ASP A 343 8.64 23.01 6.76
C ASP A 343 7.70 24.09 6.21
N LEU A 344 6.89 24.69 7.08
CA LEU A 344 5.82 25.63 6.76
C LEU A 344 6.01 26.93 7.55
N ASP A 345 5.92 28.07 6.87
CA ASP A 345 5.85 29.39 7.51
C ASP A 345 4.47 30.04 7.20
N PRO A 346 4.16 31.23 7.76
CA PRO A 346 2.87 31.88 7.51
C PRO A 346 2.56 32.19 6.04
N ASP A 347 3.56 32.22 5.16
CA ASP A 347 3.37 32.48 3.73
C ASP A 347 3.13 31.18 2.94
N GLY A 348 3.59 30.03 3.46
CA GLY A 348 3.31 28.72 2.89
C GLY A 348 4.42 27.70 3.13
N VAL A 349 4.50 26.69 2.26
CA VAL A 349 5.53 25.64 2.36
C VAL A 349 6.87 26.18 1.91
N THR A 350 7.88 26.07 2.77
CA THR A 350 9.25 26.56 2.53
C THR A 350 10.20 25.43 2.11
N ALA A 351 9.99 24.21 2.60
CA ALA A 351 10.76 23.04 2.19
C ALA A 351 9.97 21.73 2.32
N ILE A 352 10.26 20.78 1.43
CA ILE A 352 9.76 19.41 1.51
C ILE A 352 10.94 18.45 1.33
N LYS A 353 11.11 17.53 2.27
CA LYS A 353 12.13 16.47 2.21
C LYS A 353 11.46 15.10 2.30
N TYR A 354 11.73 14.24 1.32
CA TYR A 354 11.24 12.87 1.33
C TYR A 354 12.24 11.88 1.90
N PHE A 355 11.70 10.89 2.60
CA PHE A 355 12.40 9.73 3.09
C PHE A 355 11.71 8.46 2.59
N LYS A 356 12.53 7.45 2.29
CA LYS A 356 12.08 6.12 1.92
C LYS A 356 12.60 5.13 2.95
N ILE A 357 11.69 4.52 3.72
CA ILE A 357 12.03 3.45 4.65
C ILE A 357 11.70 2.12 3.99
N TYR A 358 12.69 1.24 3.97
CA TYR A 358 12.55 -0.10 3.44
C TYR A 358 12.33 -1.08 4.59
N THR A 359 11.42 -2.03 4.44
CA THR A 359 11.34 -3.13 5.40
C THR A 359 12.57 -4.04 5.26
N ARG A 360 12.96 -4.69 6.36
CA ARG A 360 14.08 -5.65 6.38
C ARG A 360 13.86 -6.76 5.36
N ILE A 361 12.63 -7.24 5.20
CA ILE A 361 12.27 -8.26 4.21
C ILE A 361 12.46 -7.72 2.78
N ASN A 362 12.01 -6.50 2.48
CA ASN A 362 12.17 -5.90 1.15
C ASN A 362 13.64 -5.81 0.72
N LEU A 363 14.52 -5.46 1.66
CA LEU A 363 15.96 -5.41 1.40
C LEU A 363 16.61 -6.80 1.40
N THR A 364 16.14 -7.73 2.23
CA THR A 364 16.55 -9.15 2.19
C THR A 364 16.24 -9.77 0.84
N GLU A 365 15.01 -9.62 0.34
CA GLU A 365 14.61 -10.08 -0.98
C GLU A 365 15.36 -9.35 -2.10
N LYS A 366 15.70 -8.07 -1.92
CA LYS A 366 16.56 -7.37 -2.88
C LYS A 366 18.01 -7.85 -2.83
N ILE A 367 18.53 -8.23 -1.66
CA ILE A 367 19.91 -8.72 -1.49
C ILE A 367 20.01 -10.17 -2.01
N PHE A 368 19.10 -11.01 -1.58
CA PHE A 368 18.94 -12.42 -1.93
C PHE A 368 17.83 -12.61 -2.99
N ASP A 369 17.85 -11.81 -4.07
CA ASP A 369 16.83 -11.90 -5.12
C ASP A 369 16.83 -13.30 -5.73
N ASN A 370 15.84 -14.11 -5.35
CA ASN A 370 15.69 -15.51 -5.76
C ASN A 370 15.51 -15.65 -7.28
N ARG A 371 15.21 -14.55 -7.99
CA ARG A 371 15.08 -14.54 -9.45
C ARG A 371 16.43 -14.37 -10.15
N SER A 372 17.48 -14.00 -9.42
CA SER A 372 18.82 -13.83 -9.95
C SER A 372 19.72 -14.99 -9.52
N LYS A 373 20.54 -15.50 -10.46
CA LYS A 373 21.55 -16.54 -10.17
C LYS A 373 22.43 -16.14 -8.98
N THR A 374 22.78 -14.86 -8.88
CA THR A 374 23.58 -14.30 -7.78
C THR A 374 22.83 -14.32 -6.45
N GLY A 375 21.55 -13.93 -6.41
CA GLY A 375 20.75 -13.94 -5.19
C GLY A 375 20.49 -15.37 -4.68
N MET A 376 20.24 -16.33 -5.57
CA MET A 376 20.15 -17.75 -5.21
C MET A 376 21.47 -18.27 -4.63
N LEU A 377 22.61 -17.89 -5.21
CA LEU A 377 23.93 -18.27 -4.71
C LEU A 377 24.23 -17.64 -3.36
N LEU A 378 23.90 -16.37 -3.17
CA LEU A 378 24.02 -15.70 -1.87
C LEU A 378 23.20 -16.43 -0.81
N ARG A 379 21.95 -16.80 -1.11
CA ARG A 379 21.08 -17.48 -0.15
C ARG A 379 21.53 -18.90 0.18
N LYS A 380 22.21 -19.57 -0.76
CA LYS A 380 22.79 -20.89 -0.53
C LYS A 380 24.02 -20.85 0.38
N ASN A 381 24.82 -19.78 0.30
CA ASN A 381 26.05 -19.65 1.07
C ASN A 381 25.86 -18.84 2.37
N TYR A 382 24.82 -18.02 2.44
CA TYR A 382 24.47 -17.18 3.59
C TYR A 382 22.98 -17.34 3.89
N ASN A 383 22.68 -17.89 5.06
CA ASN A 383 21.33 -18.16 5.55
C ASN A 383 20.65 -16.92 6.19
N SER A 384 21.38 -15.81 6.39
CA SER A 384 20.86 -14.54 6.91
C SER A 384 21.62 -13.34 6.33
N ILE A 385 21.06 -12.13 6.48
CA ILE A 385 21.78 -10.88 6.13
C ILE A 385 23.00 -10.72 7.05
N GLU A 386 22.86 -11.07 8.32
CA GLU A 386 23.90 -11.00 9.35
C GLU A 386 25.11 -11.82 8.91
N ASN A 387 24.89 -13.08 8.53
CA ASN A 387 25.96 -13.96 8.06
C ASN A 387 26.56 -13.49 6.73
N PHE A 388 25.79 -12.79 5.90
CA PHE A 388 26.31 -12.19 4.67
C PHE A 388 27.15 -10.93 4.92
N VAL A 389 26.82 -10.15 5.96
CA VAL A 389 27.58 -8.98 6.37
C VAL A 389 28.86 -9.36 7.09
N ASP A 390 28.81 -10.42 7.90
CA ASP A 390 29.96 -10.97 8.61
C ASP A 390 30.86 -11.82 7.69
N ALA A 391 30.44 -12.04 6.44
CA ALA A 391 31.23 -12.77 5.45
C ALA A 391 32.56 -12.08 5.20
N ASN A 392 33.65 -12.86 5.15
CA ASN A 392 34.94 -12.32 4.76
C ASN A 392 34.88 -11.86 3.29
N ILE A 393 35.41 -10.67 3.00
CA ILE A 393 35.49 -10.14 1.63
C ILE A 393 36.22 -11.09 0.68
N GLU A 394 37.16 -11.89 1.20
CA GLU A 394 37.88 -12.89 0.42
C GLU A 394 37.00 -14.09 0.04
N ASP A 395 36.06 -14.50 0.91
CA ASP A 395 35.07 -15.55 0.57
C ASP A 395 34.15 -15.09 -0.55
N LEU A 396 33.75 -13.81 -0.54
CA LEU A 396 32.97 -13.22 -1.63
C LEU A 396 33.76 -13.15 -2.94
N ARG A 397 35.08 -12.90 -2.88
CA ARG A 397 35.96 -12.97 -4.07
C ARG A 397 36.03 -14.38 -4.61
N VAL A 398 36.24 -15.38 -3.75
CA VAL A 398 36.25 -16.79 -4.14
C VAL A 398 34.93 -17.20 -4.79
N LEU A 399 33.79 -16.80 -4.23
CA LEU A 399 32.48 -17.03 -4.84
C LEU A 399 32.35 -16.32 -6.20
N SER A 400 32.83 -15.09 -6.31
CA SER A 400 32.78 -14.32 -7.57
C SER A 400 33.57 -15.01 -8.70
N ILE A 401 34.77 -15.51 -8.40
CA ILE A 401 35.61 -16.25 -9.35
C ILE A 401 34.95 -17.60 -9.68
N ARG A 402 34.55 -18.36 -8.65
CA ARG A 402 33.96 -19.70 -8.81
C ARG A 402 32.72 -19.70 -9.69
N TYR A 403 31.90 -18.66 -9.60
CA TYR A 403 30.62 -18.57 -10.32
C TYR A 403 30.64 -17.60 -11.49
N ASN A 404 31.79 -17.02 -11.83
CA ASN A 404 31.98 -16.01 -12.87
C ASN A 404 30.99 -14.83 -12.73
N LEU A 405 30.96 -14.22 -11.53
CA LEU A 405 30.09 -13.12 -11.16
C LEU A 405 30.90 -11.84 -10.93
N ASN A 406 30.31 -10.68 -11.23
CA ASN A 406 30.97 -9.40 -11.00
C ASN A 406 31.10 -9.12 -9.49
N PHE A 407 32.33 -9.04 -8.97
CA PHE A 407 32.61 -8.76 -7.57
C PHE A 407 32.04 -7.41 -7.09
N ALA A 408 31.96 -6.40 -7.97
CA ALA A 408 31.34 -5.11 -7.64
C ALA A 408 29.87 -5.26 -7.24
N TYR A 409 29.17 -6.26 -7.80
CA TYR A 409 27.79 -6.58 -7.40
C TYR A 409 27.73 -7.10 -5.96
N PHE A 410 28.64 -7.99 -5.55
CA PHE A 410 28.71 -8.47 -4.17
C PHE A 410 29.03 -7.34 -3.20
N SER A 411 30.00 -6.49 -3.54
CA SER A 411 30.35 -5.31 -2.74
C SER A 411 29.17 -4.36 -2.60
N GLU A 412 28.43 -4.07 -3.68
CA GLU A 412 27.21 -3.24 -3.64
C GLU A 412 26.13 -3.84 -2.72
N LYS A 413 25.94 -5.16 -2.75
CA LYS A 413 24.98 -5.86 -1.87
C LYS A 413 25.44 -5.89 -0.42
N MET A 414 26.72 -6.14 -0.18
CA MET A 414 27.31 -6.16 1.15
C MET A 414 27.26 -4.77 1.80
N SER A 415 27.54 -3.70 1.05
CA SER A 415 27.36 -2.33 1.55
C SER A 415 25.91 -2.03 1.94
N LYS A 416 24.93 -2.49 1.15
CA LYS A 416 23.50 -2.36 1.53
C LYS A 416 23.13 -3.20 2.74
N ALA A 417 23.70 -4.40 2.84
CA ALA A 417 23.51 -5.29 3.97
C ALA A 417 24.09 -4.67 5.25
N HIS A 418 25.30 -4.11 5.19
CA HIS A 418 25.92 -3.35 6.29
C HIS A 418 25.10 -2.13 6.67
N LEU A 419 24.60 -1.35 5.70
CA LEU A 419 23.75 -0.19 5.99
C LEU A 419 22.42 -0.61 6.64
N LEU A 420 21.91 -1.80 6.32
CA LEU A 420 20.70 -2.36 6.90
C LEU A 420 20.93 -2.85 8.33
N ILE A 421 22.02 -3.58 8.60
CA ILE A 421 22.36 -4.02 9.96
C ILE A 421 22.68 -2.81 10.85
N ASN A 422 23.41 -1.84 10.31
CA ASN A 422 23.74 -0.62 11.03
C ASN A 422 22.61 0.43 11.01
N LYS A 423 21.39 0.04 10.60
CA LYS A 423 20.15 0.83 10.65
C LYS A 423 20.21 2.24 10.01
N LYS A 424 21.09 2.46 9.05
CA LYS A 424 21.39 3.79 8.46
C LYS A 424 20.79 4.03 7.06
N LEU A 425 19.89 3.17 6.60
CA LEU A 425 19.37 3.25 5.22
C LEU A 425 18.15 4.17 5.11
N TYR A 426 18.40 5.47 5.18
CA TYR A 426 17.46 6.51 4.73
C TYR A 426 17.97 7.07 3.41
N GLN A 427 17.36 6.68 2.30
CA GLN A 427 17.75 7.24 1.01
C GLN A 427 16.96 8.53 0.75
N LYS A 428 17.64 9.68 0.82
CA LYS A 428 17.15 10.94 0.27
C LYS A 428 17.01 10.77 -1.25
N THR A 429 15.83 11.02 -1.80
CA THR A 429 15.64 10.91 -3.26
C THR A 429 15.93 12.23 -3.96
N ASN A 430 16.73 12.16 -5.02
CA ASN A 430 16.76 13.16 -6.08
C ASN A 430 15.66 12.88 -7.11
N THR A 431 15.29 13.93 -7.85
CA THR A 431 14.29 13.98 -8.93
C THR A 431 14.52 12.94 -10.03
N LEU A 432 13.44 12.55 -10.71
CA LEU A 432 13.46 11.69 -11.90
C LEU A 432 14.46 12.24 -12.94
N PRO A 433 15.37 11.42 -13.47
CA PRO A 433 16.31 11.90 -14.47
C PRO A 433 15.64 12.34 -15.77
N GLN A 434 16.18 13.40 -16.38
CA GLN A 434 15.58 14.09 -17.52
C GLN A 434 15.61 13.32 -18.86
N PHE A 435 16.06 12.07 -18.88
CA PHE A 435 16.18 11.22 -20.08
C PHE A 435 15.06 10.17 -20.25
N PHE A 436 14.03 10.20 -19.39
CA PHE A 436 12.88 9.29 -19.45
C PHE A 436 11.73 9.75 -20.38
N TYR A 437 11.85 10.91 -21.04
CA TYR A 437 10.75 11.53 -21.80
C TYR A 437 10.52 10.96 -23.21
N ASP A 438 10.99 9.77 -23.55
CA ASP A 438 10.70 9.18 -24.88
C ASP A 438 10.40 7.68 -24.82
N GLY A 439 9.71 7.25 -23.76
CA GLY A 439 9.30 5.87 -23.58
C GLY A 439 7.80 5.71 -23.39
N LEU A 440 7.32 4.47 -23.50
CA LEU A 440 5.96 4.09 -23.18
C LEU A 440 5.97 3.26 -21.90
N PHE A 441 5.21 3.69 -20.91
CA PHE A 441 4.95 2.91 -19.71
C PHE A 441 3.69 2.06 -19.90
N ILE A 442 3.76 0.79 -19.54
CA ILE A 442 2.73 -0.22 -19.74
C ILE A 442 2.42 -0.84 -18.38
N ASP A 443 1.13 -0.94 -18.08
CA ASP A 443 0.60 -1.65 -16.94
C ASP A 443 -0.56 -2.55 -17.39
N ILE A 444 -0.72 -3.70 -16.73
CA ILE A 444 -1.78 -4.64 -17.08
C ILE A 444 -2.57 -5.03 -15.83
N GLU A 445 -3.89 -5.10 -15.99
CA GLU A 445 -4.76 -5.72 -15.00
C GLU A 445 -5.18 -7.10 -15.48
N THR A 446 -5.21 -8.06 -14.56
CA THR A 446 -5.55 -9.44 -14.87
C THR A 446 -6.62 -9.97 -13.93
N THR A 447 -7.47 -10.86 -14.43
CA THR A 447 -8.45 -11.59 -13.63
C THR A 447 -8.26 -13.08 -13.80
N SER A 448 -8.54 -13.84 -12.75
CA SER A 448 -8.59 -15.30 -12.83
C SER A 448 -9.90 -15.74 -13.48
N ILE A 449 -9.81 -16.61 -14.49
CA ILE A 449 -10.97 -17.28 -15.11
C ILE A 449 -11.63 -18.26 -14.13
N VAL A 450 -10.86 -18.75 -13.16
CA VAL A 450 -11.29 -19.82 -12.27
C VAL A 450 -11.44 -19.23 -10.87
N LYS A 451 -12.69 -19.06 -10.41
CA LYS A 451 -13.02 -18.63 -9.03
C LYS A 451 -12.39 -19.52 -7.95
N THR A 452 -11.86 -20.68 -8.31
CA THR A 452 -11.26 -21.68 -7.42
C THR A 452 -9.76 -21.91 -7.66
N ASP A 453 -9.04 -20.99 -8.32
CA ASP A 453 -7.57 -21.02 -8.38
C ASP A 453 -6.99 -19.98 -7.40
N PRO A 454 -6.97 -20.27 -6.09
CA PRO A 454 -6.55 -19.33 -5.06
C PRO A 454 -5.04 -19.04 -5.06
N GLU A 455 -4.25 -19.74 -5.88
CA GLU A 455 -2.79 -19.67 -5.80
C GLU A 455 -2.15 -18.78 -6.88
N TYR A 456 -2.89 -18.34 -7.92
CA TYR A 456 -2.32 -17.65 -9.09
C TYR A 456 -1.12 -18.37 -9.74
N THR A 457 -0.93 -19.66 -9.42
CA THR A 457 0.26 -20.43 -9.82
C THR A 457 0.19 -20.80 -11.29
N ASN A 458 -1.02 -20.90 -11.85
CA ASN A 458 -1.23 -21.14 -13.26
C ASN A 458 -1.47 -19.82 -14.01
N LEU A 459 -0.40 -19.17 -14.48
CA LEU A 459 -0.50 -17.96 -15.30
C LEU A 459 -1.37 -18.13 -16.57
N ASN A 460 -1.71 -19.36 -16.98
CA ASN A 460 -2.63 -19.61 -18.09
C ASN A 460 -4.11 -19.38 -17.71
N SER A 461 -4.44 -19.34 -16.41
CA SER A 461 -5.79 -19.04 -15.91
C SER A 461 -6.07 -17.53 -15.83
N LEU A 462 -5.05 -16.69 -16.05
CA LEU A 462 -5.20 -15.23 -16.06
C LEU A 462 -5.68 -14.74 -17.43
N ARG A 463 -6.70 -13.87 -17.43
CA ARG A 463 -7.06 -13.02 -18.57
C ARG A 463 -6.65 -11.60 -18.31
N ILE A 464 -6.15 -10.93 -19.34
CA ILE A 464 -5.91 -9.50 -19.28
C ILE A 464 -7.25 -8.78 -19.36
N GLN A 465 -7.57 -7.99 -18.34
CA GLN A 465 -8.77 -7.16 -18.30
C GLN A 465 -8.56 -5.78 -18.87
N CYS A 466 -7.37 -5.24 -18.65
CA CYS A 466 -7.01 -3.92 -19.06
C CYS A 466 -5.53 -3.87 -19.40
N ILE A 467 -5.19 -3.14 -20.45
CA ILE A 467 -3.82 -2.72 -20.74
C ILE A 467 -3.81 -1.20 -20.79
N SER A 468 -2.91 -0.63 -20.01
CA SER A 468 -2.81 0.79 -19.75
C SER A 468 -1.46 1.27 -20.24
N CYS A 469 -1.45 2.16 -21.23
CA CYS A 469 -0.24 2.67 -21.87
C CYS A 469 -0.11 4.18 -21.66
N MET A 470 0.97 4.64 -21.04
CA MET A 470 1.28 6.06 -20.85
C MET A 470 2.51 6.45 -21.65
N ASP A 471 2.34 7.35 -22.61
CA ASP A 471 3.43 7.99 -23.32
C ASP A 471 4.12 8.99 -22.38
N LEU A 472 5.36 8.70 -21.99
CA LEU A 472 6.07 9.47 -20.97
C LEU A 472 6.43 10.88 -21.44
N LYS A 473 6.46 11.12 -22.76
CA LYS A 473 6.77 12.42 -23.38
C LYS A 473 5.57 13.35 -23.34
N SER A 474 4.49 12.89 -23.96
CA SER A 474 3.27 13.66 -24.16
C SER A 474 2.34 13.60 -22.96
N LYS A 475 2.59 12.67 -22.02
CA LYS A 475 1.71 12.32 -20.90
C LYS A 475 0.34 11.83 -21.35
N LYS A 476 0.17 11.52 -22.64
CA LYS A 476 -1.06 10.93 -23.16
C LYS A 476 -1.16 9.48 -22.76
N ILE A 477 -2.38 9.08 -22.46
CA ILE A 477 -2.70 7.74 -22.01
C ILE A 477 -3.62 7.09 -23.03
N LYS A 478 -3.36 5.82 -23.31
CA LYS A 478 -4.21 4.96 -24.13
C LYS A 478 -4.50 3.70 -23.34
N GLN A 479 -5.78 3.41 -23.15
CA GLN A 479 -6.26 2.22 -22.45
C GLN A 479 -6.93 1.27 -23.45
N PHE A 480 -6.79 -0.03 -23.19
CA PHE A 480 -7.46 -1.12 -23.88
C PHE A 480 -8.14 -1.95 -22.80
N SER A 481 -9.47 -1.88 -22.68
CA SER A 481 -10.19 -2.50 -21.56
C SER A 481 -11.43 -3.27 -22.00
N PHE A 482 -11.90 -4.20 -21.15
CA PHE A 482 -13.15 -4.92 -21.38
C PHE A 482 -14.38 -4.02 -21.47
N ILE A 483 -14.34 -2.82 -20.89
CA ILE A 483 -15.45 -1.87 -20.90
C ILE A 483 -15.80 -1.50 -22.34
N ASP A 484 -14.78 -1.36 -23.21
CA ASP A 484 -14.97 -0.99 -24.61
C ASP A 484 -15.22 -2.22 -25.51
N LYS A 485 -14.66 -3.38 -25.14
CA LYS A 485 -14.72 -4.61 -25.94
C LYS A 485 -14.72 -5.84 -25.05
N TRP A 486 -15.81 -6.61 -25.07
CA TRP A 486 -16.00 -7.84 -24.27
C TRP A 486 -15.13 -9.05 -24.71
N ASP A 487 -13.97 -8.82 -25.34
CA ASP A 487 -13.09 -9.88 -25.84
C ASP A 487 -11.60 -9.51 -25.64
N GLU A 488 -10.91 -10.35 -24.85
CA GLU A 488 -9.47 -10.22 -24.56
C GLU A 488 -8.63 -10.23 -25.83
N LYS A 489 -9.02 -11.03 -26.83
CA LYS A 489 -8.30 -11.10 -28.10
C LYS A 489 -8.36 -9.76 -28.83
N SER A 490 -9.50 -9.07 -28.79
CA SER A 490 -9.62 -7.75 -29.41
C SER A 490 -8.78 -6.69 -28.67
N ILE A 491 -8.81 -6.68 -27.34
CA ILE A 491 -7.96 -5.80 -26.50
C ILE A 491 -6.48 -5.96 -26.87
N LEU A 492 -6.02 -7.22 -26.92
CA LEU A 492 -4.62 -7.52 -27.23
C LEU A 492 -4.25 -7.24 -28.68
N THR A 493 -5.19 -7.37 -29.61
CA THR A 493 -4.96 -7.03 -31.03
C THR A 493 -4.76 -5.52 -31.17
N ASP A 494 -5.67 -4.71 -30.61
CA ASP A 494 -5.56 -3.25 -30.62
C ASP A 494 -4.26 -2.77 -29.93
N PHE A 495 -3.93 -3.38 -28.79
CA PHE A 495 -2.68 -3.09 -28.09
C PHE A 495 -1.46 -3.43 -28.95
N CYS A 496 -1.47 -4.60 -29.61
CA CYS A 496 -0.39 -5.00 -30.51
C CYS A 496 -0.21 -4.04 -31.68
N GLU A 497 -1.30 -3.57 -32.28
CA GLU A 497 -1.27 -2.57 -33.34
C GLU A 497 -0.71 -1.23 -32.84
N TYR A 498 -1.14 -0.79 -31.66
CA TYR A 498 -0.66 0.44 -31.02
C TYR A 498 0.85 0.37 -30.74
N ILE A 499 1.33 -0.74 -30.18
CA ILE A 499 2.76 -0.96 -29.92
C ILE A 499 3.56 -1.04 -31.22
N ALA A 500 3.03 -1.69 -32.25
CA ALA A 500 3.69 -1.78 -33.55
C ALA A 500 3.87 -0.39 -34.20
N GLY A 501 2.82 0.45 -34.16
CA GLY A 501 2.80 1.77 -34.78
C GLY A 501 3.60 2.86 -34.06
N GLY A 502 3.84 2.73 -32.75
CA GLY A 502 4.53 3.77 -31.99
C GLY A 502 6.07 3.75 -32.11
N GLN A 503 6.64 4.95 -31.97
CA GLN A 503 8.07 5.29 -32.16
C GLN A 503 8.79 5.54 -30.83
N TRP A 504 8.43 4.85 -29.75
CA TRP A 504 9.07 5.03 -28.45
C TRP A 504 10.47 4.39 -28.41
N SER A 505 11.41 5.06 -27.75
CA SER A 505 12.78 4.57 -27.56
C SER A 505 12.87 3.35 -26.63
N ALA A 506 11.86 3.16 -25.76
CA ALA A 506 11.78 2.04 -24.83
C ALA A 506 10.34 1.78 -24.35
N LEU A 507 10.06 0.53 -23.98
CA LEU A 507 8.87 0.13 -23.23
C LEU A 507 9.24 -0.12 -21.77
N PHE A 508 8.37 0.29 -20.86
CA PHE A 508 8.54 0.19 -19.42
C PHE A 508 7.33 -0.47 -18.76
N CYS A 509 7.52 -1.18 -17.66
CA CYS A 509 6.44 -1.63 -16.77
C CYS A 509 6.93 -1.71 -15.31
N TYR A 510 6.00 -1.92 -14.37
CA TYR A 510 6.33 -2.09 -12.96
C TYR A 510 7.02 -3.42 -12.67
N ASN A 511 6.51 -4.51 -13.25
CA ASN A 511 7.02 -5.84 -13.01
C ASN A 511 7.22 -6.58 -14.32
N VAL A 512 8.36 -6.34 -14.98
CA VAL A 512 8.71 -7.03 -16.24
C VAL A 512 8.54 -8.54 -16.12
N ALA A 513 8.90 -9.15 -14.99
CA ALA A 513 8.78 -10.60 -14.84
C ALA A 513 7.32 -11.09 -14.86
N PHE A 514 6.35 -10.25 -14.50
CA PHE A 514 4.93 -10.59 -14.52
C PHE A 514 4.27 -10.06 -15.80
N ASP A 515 4.30 -8.73 -16.00
CA ASP A 515 3.57 -8.03 -17.06
C ASP A 515 3.99 -8.51 -18.46
N GLN A 516 5.31 -8.61 -18.69
CA GLN A 516 5.86 -9.09 -19.96
C GLN A 516 5.45 -10.53 -20.23
N ASN A 517 5.55 -11.40 -19.22
CA ASN A 517 5.29 -12.82 -19.36
C ASN A 517 3.81 -13.08 -19.63
N ILE A 518 2.92 -12.36 -18.96
CA ILE A 518 1.48 -12.48 -19.21
C ILE A 518 1.15 -11.97 -20.61
N LEU A 519 1.58 -10.76 -20.98
CA LEU A 519 1.34 -10.21 -22.32
C LEU A 519 1.80 -11.16 -23.43
N LEU A 520 3.05 -11.64 -23.36
CA LEU A 520 3.61 -12.55 -24.35
C LEU A 520 2.82 -13.86 -24.42
N ARG A 521 2.52 -14.48 -23.27
CA ARG A 521 1.77 -15.74 -23.22
C ARG A 521 0.35 -15.60 -23.74
N ARG A 522 -0.34 -14.50 -23.38
CA ARG A 522 -1.72 -14.28 -23.83
C ARG A 522 -1.77 -14.03 -25.34
N ILE A 523 -0.86 -13.20 -25.88
CA ILE A 523 -0.71 -12.97 -27.32
C ILE A 523 -0.49 -14.29 -28.07
N GLU A 524 0.42 -15.15 -27.57
CA GLU A 524 0.69 -16.45 -28.16
C GLU A 524 -0.51 -17.40 -28.05
N SER A 525 -1.13 -17.52 -26.87
CA SER A 525 -2.27 -18.43 -26.63
C SER A 525 -3.52 -18.09 -27.45
N LEU A 526 -3.70 -16.83 -27.82
CA LEU A 526 -4.83 -16.34 -28.62
C LEU A 526 -4.51 -16.28 -30.12
N ASN A 527 -3.32 -16.73 -30.52
CA ASN A 527 -2.81 -16.72 -31.89
C ASN A 527 -2.89 -15.32 -32.54
N ILE A 528 -2.39 -14.30 -31.83
CA ILE A 528 -2.33 -12.93 -32.35
C ILE A 528 -1.01 -12.74 -33.10
N GLU A 529 -1.08 -12.56 -34.42
CA GLU A 529 0.10 -12.36 -35.27
C GLU A 529 0.72 -10.97 -35.06
N SER A 530 1.68 -10.86 -34.15
CA SER A 530 2.37 -9.58 -33.90
C SER A 530 3.86 -9.74 -33.59
N GLN A 531 4.63 -10.21 -34.58
CA GLN A 531 6.07 -10.46 -34.41
C GLN A 531 6.85 -9.21 -33.96
N LEU A 532 6.53 -8.04 -34.50
CA LEU A 532 7.16 -6.78 -34.10
C LEU A 532 6.85 -6.41 -32.64
N THR A 533 5.60 -6.58 -32.21
CA THR A 533 5.21 -6.31 -30.82
C THR A 533 5.84 -7.32 -29.87
N ILE A 534 5.87 -8.60 -30.22
CA ILE A 534 6.58 -9.63 -29.45
C ILE A 534 8.07 -9.25 -29.28
N GLN A 535 8.72 -8.76 -30.33
CA GLN A 535 10.10 -8.30 -30.26
C GLN A 535 10.28 -7.09 -29.34
N LYS A 536 9.39 -6.07 -29.45
CA LYS A 536 9.40 -4.89 -28.57
C LYS A 536 9.10 -5.26 -27.11
N LEU A 537 8.13 -6.14 -26.87
CA LEU A 537 7.81 -6.61 -25.53
C LEU A 537 8.97 -7.39 -24.91
N LYS A 538 9.68 -8.23 -25.67
CA LYS A 538 10.89 -8.92 -25.19
C LYS A 538 12.02 -7.97 -24.76
N SER A 539 12.06 -6.74 -25.28
CA SER A 539 13.02 -5.70 -24.87
C SER A 539 12.49 -4.75 -23.79
N MET A 540 11.28 -4.98 -23.28
CA MET A 540 10.66 -4.18 -22.22
C MET A 540 11.53 -4.16 -20.97
N LYS A 541 11.65 -2.96 -20.37
CA LYS A 541 12.52 -2.68 -19.24
C LYS A 541 11.71 -2.47 -17.98
N ASP A 542 12.31 -2.85 -16.85
CA ASP A 542 11.74 -2.60 -15.53
C ASP A 542 12.01 -1.12 -15.24
N LEU A 543 10.93 -0.35 -15.08
CA LEU A 543 11.02 1.09 -14.88
C LEU A 543 11.89 1.41 -13.66
N TYR A 544 11.66 0.67 -12.57
CA TYR A 544 12.37 0.84 -11.30
C TYR A 544 13.86 0.51 -11.43
N ARG A 545 14.20 -0.59 -12.11
CA ARG A 545 15.61 -0.96 -12.37
C ARG A 545 16.31 0.02 -13.31
N THR A 546 15.59 0.57 -14.29
CA THR A 546 16.16 1.51 -15.26
C THR A 546 16.41 2.88 -14.63
N MET A 547 15.47 3.39 -13.83
CA MET A 547 15.63 4.60 -13.03
C MET A 547 16.86 4.54 -12.13
N LYS A 548 17.14 3.36 -11.57
CA LYS A 548 18.30 3.15 -10.69
C LYS A 548 19.64 3.22 -11.42
N ARG A 549 19.71 2.78 -12.69
CA ARG A 549 20.95 2.73 -13.48
C ARG A 549 21.34 4.08 -14.09
N GLY A 550 20.38 4.96 -14.33
CA GLY A 550 20.66 6.33 -14.80
C GLY A 550 21.14 7.29 -13.70
N LEU A 551 21.21 6.83 -12.44
CA LEU A 551 21.63 7.60 -11.28
C LEU A 551 23.08 7.30 -10.84
N ILE A 552 23.86 6.61 -11.69
CA ILE A 552 25.31 6.38 -11.49
C ILE A 552 26.08 7.26 -12.47
#